data_AF-A0A2I1GLS6-F1
#
_entry.id   AF-A0A2I1GLS6-F1
#
_cell.length_a   1.000
_cell.length_b   1.000
_cell.length_c   1.000
_cell.angle_alpha   90.00
_cell.angle_beta   90.00
_cell.angle_gamma   90.00
#
_symmetry.space_group_name_H-M   'P 1'
#
loop_
_entity.id
_entity.type
_entity.pdbx_description
1 polymer ?
#
loop_
_entity_poly.entity_id
_entity_poly.type
_entity_poly.pdbx_seq_one_letter_code
_entity_poly.pdbx_strand_id
1 'polypeptide(L)'
;MPFMERDTDKAIKRIIRNIKNHLEGSKSKTDFDILVSGGAPGIGKTRYGDELFKHLENNQNWVPSEWKNNLHIGGLYLDFGNGCQLDSYDDELTPTIIIGLRIAFAFFIERRYRMKFVTFRRLIWEYRDIFTISDVFDNIYDLQPNKHLFVFLHIDEFQLIDRWESNAVMKRKMAEKQLFKEMINGLAPFMLGPPSHIFVQTFLSGTAPQIVISAKELSSVSLRFVNCPQLSHRAMLNIANHYAQKFDAETFDSGTYKWMFCRPFLQLLEDTGGLPRALQYVLDECFEIEGSGKKFFKKIYKQNFNTIFKNVKRHLQERYNIYNTIENNEKLALELLYHSINAIPVSRKTCLDPSKQDCTIGNLERDAHIIFNPCNANSFEFTINMPFFFICIYNDILKIVNRELDDVF
;
A
#
# COMPACT_ATOMS: atom_id res chain seq x y z
N MET A 1 6.01 -1.51 -14.93
CA MET A 1 7.29 -1.10 -14.30
C MET A 1 7.90 -2.26 -13.55
N PRO A 2 9.21 -2.56 -13.62
CA PRO A 2 9.85 -3.61 -12.81
C PRO A 2 9.65 -3.44 -11.29
N PHE A 3 9.68 -4.54 -10.53
CA PHE A 3 9.64 -4.55 -9.07
C PHE A 3 11.07 -4.58 -8.52
N MET A 4 11.54 -3.44 -8.00
CA MET A 4 12.93 -3.29 -7.54
C MET A 4 13.01 -2.97 -6.05
N GLU A 5 14.12 -3.37 -5.43
CA GLU A 5 14.53 -3.03 -4.05
C GLU A 5 13.53 -3.42 -2.95
N ARG A 6 12.63 -4.36 -3.27
CA ARG A 6 11.63 -4.89 -2.37
C ARG A 6 11.83 -6.39 -2.26
N ASP A 7 12.60 -6.78 -1.25
CA ASP A 7 12.88 -8.18 -0.96
C ASP A 7 11.69 -8.84 -0.26
N THR A 8 11.17 -9.90 -0.86
CA THR A 8 10.09 -10.74 -0.31
C THR A 8 10.61 -11.90 0.54
N ASP A 9 11.90 -12.23 0.48
CA ASP A 9 12.47 -13.42 1.13
C ASP A 9 12.29 -13.39 2.66
N LYS A 10 12.48 -12.21 3.26
CA LYS A 10 12.25 -12.02 4.70
C LYS A 10 10.77 -12.23 5.08
N ALA A 11 9.83 -11.84 4.22
CA ALA A 11 8.42 -12.07 4.43
C ALA A 11 8.10 -13.57 4.29
N ILE A 12 8.58 -14.21 3.23
CA ILE A 12 8.39 -15.64 2.98
C ILE A 12 8.95 -16.49 4.14
N LYS A 13 10.15 -16.19 4.64
CA LYS A 13 10.72 -16.88 5.82
C LYS A 13 9.82 -16.80 7.05
N ARG A 14 9.11 -15.69 7.26
CA ARG A 14 8.16 -15.54 8.37
C ARG A 14 6.89 -16.36 8.14
N ILE A 15 6.39 -16.39 6.90
CA ILE A 15 5.23 -17.22 6.53
C ILE A 15 5.55 -18.69 6.78
N ILE A 16 6.73 -19.17 6.34
CA ILE A 16 7.21 -20.54 6.61
C ILE A 16 7.25 -20.81 8.12
N ARG A 17 7.78 -19.86 8.91
CA ARG A 17 7.83 -20.00 10.37
C ARG A 17 6.43 -20.08 10.99
N ASN A 18 5.49 -19.23 10.56
CA ASN A 18 4.11 -19.27 11.04
C ASN A 18 3.46 -20.62 10.75
N ILE A 19 3.63 -21.14 9.53
CA ILE A 19 3.10 -22.45 9.13
C ILE A 19 3.71 -23.56 9.99
N LYS A 20 5.03 -23.56 10.18
CA LYS A 20 5.71 -24.54 11.04
C LYS A 20 5.14 -24.52 12.47
N ASN A 21 5.02 -23.32 13.06
CA ASN A 21 4.51 -23.16 14.42
C ASN A 21 3.04 -23.60 14.55
N HIS A 22 2.24 -23.39 13.49
CA HIS A 22 0.87 -23.88 13.41
C HIS A 22 0.81 -25.41 13.42
N LEU A 23 1.65 -26.07 12.60
CA LEU A 23 1.74 -27.53 12.54
C LEU A 23 2.22 -28.16 13.86
N GLU A 24 3.10 -27.46 14.57
CA GLU A 24 3.55 -27.84 15.93
C GLU A 24 2.48 -27.57 17.01
N GLY A 25 1.34 -26.95 16.64
CA GLY A 25 0.24 -26.66 17.54
C GLY A 25 0.48 -25.50 18.50
N SER A 26 1.43 -24.61 18.21
CA SER A 26 1.71 -23.45 19.05
C SER A 26 0.51 -22.52 19.16
N LYS A 27 0.29 -21.99 20.37
CA LYS A 27 -0.69 -20.94 20.67
C LYS A 27 -0.02 -19.65 21.13
N SER A 28 1.31 -19.58 21.11
CA SER A 28 2.04 -18.43 21.62
C SER A 28 1.96 -17.25 20.64
N LYS A 29 1.55 -16.07 21.13
CA LYS A 29 1.48 -14.82 20.36
C LYS A 29 2.79 -14.48 19.64
N THR A 30 3.95 -14.81 20.23
CA THR A 30 5.26 -14.46 19.68
C THR A 30 5.65 -15.29 18.46
N ASP A 31 4.98 -16.41 18.26
CA ASP A 31 5.35 -17.40 17.26
C ASP A 31 4.75 -17.05 15.88
N PHE A 32 3.69 -16.26 15.88
CA PHE A 32 2.89 -15.92 14.71
C PHE A 32 3.00 -14.43 14.39
N ASP A 33 3.30 -14.13 13.12
CA ASP A 33 3.40 -12.77 12.61
C ASP A 33 2.37 -12.51 11.50
N ILE A 34 1.45 -11.57 11.70
CA ILE A 34 0.76 -10.89 10.59
C ILE A 34 1.73 -9.88 9.98
N LEU A 35 1.83 -9.91 8.66
CA LEU A 35 2.70 -9.02 7.91
C LEU A 35 2.00 -7.68 7.66
N VAL A 36 2.73 -6.58 7.80
CA VAL A 36 2.19 -5.23 7.66
C VAL A 36 3.12 -4.38 6.81
N SER A 37 2.61 -3.75 5.77
CA SER A 37 3.31 -2.70 5.04
C SER A 37 2.61 -1.35 5.29
N GLY A 38 3.29 -0.48 6.03
CA GLY A 38 2.87 0.90 6.27
C GLY A 38 3.64 1.89 5.37
N GLY A 39 3.17 3.13 5.30
CA GLY A 39 3.89 4.25 4.70
C GLY A 39 3.08 5.02 3.67
N ALA A 40 3.73 5.95 2.99
CA ALA A 40 3.09 6.92 2.10
C ALA A 40 2.26 6.28 0.96
N PRO A 41 1.16 6.91 0.52
CA PRO A 41 0.41 6.44 -0.64
C PRO A 41 1.25 6.54 -1.93
N GLY A 42 1.24 5.46 -2.72
CA GLY A 42 2.07 5.35 -3.95
C GLY A 42 3.46 4.74 -3.76
N ILE A 43 3.86 4.38 -2.53
CA ILE A 43 5.16 3.72 -2.25
C ILE A 43 5.22 2.24 -2.69
N GLY A 44 4.09 1.68 -3.17
CA GLY A 44 4.04 0.34 -3.75
C GLY A 44 3.67 -0.79 -2.78
N LYS A 45 2.94 -0.50 -1.69
CA LYS A 45 2.51 -1.49 -0.69
C LYS A 45 1.56 -2.55 -1.26
N THR A 46 0.53 -2.11 -2.00
CA THR A 46 -0.40 -3.02 -2.70
C THR A 46 0.35 -3.97 -3.60
N ARG A 47 1.25 -3.42 -4.43
CA ARG A 47 2.10 -4.21 -5.32
C ARG A 47 3.03 -5.17 -4.57
N TYR A 48 3.55 -4.78 -3.40
CA TYR A 48 4.35 -5.69 -2.58
C TYR A 48 3.55 -6.94 -2.18
N GLY A 49 2.29 -6.77 -1.77
CA GLY A 49 1.37 -7.88 -1.48
C GLY A 49 1.16 -8.78 -2.69
N ASP A 50 0.88 -8.19 -3.86
CA ASP A 50 0.68 -8.93 -5.11
C ASP A 50 1.91 -9.75 -5.51
N GLU A 51 3.10 -9.15 -5.47
CA GLU A 51 4.35 -9.82 -5.86
C GLU A 51 4.74 -10.91 -4.84
N LEU A 52 4.48 -10.67 -3.54
CA LEU A 52 4.66 -11.67 -2.49
C LEU A 52 3.75 -12.88 -2.72
N PHE A 53 2.46 -12.66 -3.01
CA PHE A 53 1.53 -13.75 -3.30
C PHE A 53 1.93 -14.51 -4.57
N LYS A 54 2.25 -13.80 -5.66
CA LYS A 54 2.75 -14.42 -6.90
C LYS A 54 3.99 -15.26 -6.66
N HIS A 55 4.89 -14.83 -5.78
CA HIS A 55 6.05 -15.65 -5.43
C HIS A 55 5.63 -16.95 -4.75
N LEU A 56 4.73 -16.88 -3.76
CA LEU A 56 4.23 -18.07 -3.05
C LEU A 56 3.49 -19.03 -3.99
N GLU A 57 2.69 -18.51 -4.91
CA GLU A 57 1.92 -19.29 -5.87
C GLU A 57 2.83 -20.00 -6.88
N ASN A 58 3.82 -19.29 -7.44
CA ASN A 58 4.70 -19.83 -8.49
C ASN A 58 5.86 -20.68 -7.95
N ASN A 59 6.26 -20.49 -6.70
CA ASN A 59 7.37 -21.21 -6.08
C ASN A 59 6.90 -21.89 -4.79
N GLN A 60 6.67 -23.21 -4.85
CA GLN A 60 6.17 -23.98 -3.71
C GLN A 60 7.26 -24.54 -2.79
N ASN A 61 8.50 -24.04 -2.88
CA ASN A 61 9.59 -24.48 -1.98
C ASN A 61 9.35 -24.16 -0.50
N TRP A 62 8.39 -23.27 -0.20
CA TRP A 62 7.97 -22.95 1.16
C TRP A 62 6.95 -23.93 1.74
N VAL A 63 6.33 -24.77 0.90
CA VAL A 63 5.25 -25.67 1.30
C VAL A 63 5.82 -26.79 2.18
N PRO A 64 5.27 -27.01 3.39
CA PRO A 64 5.71 -28.09 4.25
C PRO A 64 5.39 -29.47 3.64
N SER A 65 6.16 -30.49 4.04
CA SER A 65 5.98 -31.87 3.57
C SER A 65 4.55 -32.40 3.76
N GLU A 66 3.91 -31.99 4.85
CA GLU A 66 2.59 -32.37 5.31
C GLU A 66 1.49 -31.90 4.33
N TRP A 67 1.74 -30.80 3.62
CA TRP A 67 0.79 -30.24 2.64
C TRP A 67 1.15 -30.62 1.21
N LYS A 68 2.30 -31.25 0.99
CA LYS A 68 2.82 -31.57 -0.34
C LYS A 68 1.83 -32.46 -1.09
N ASN A 69 1.51 -32.10 -2.33
CA ASN A 69 0.51 -32.72 -3.20
C ASN A 69 -0.98 -32.57 -2.77
N ASN A 70 -1.24 -32.06 -1.56
CA ASN A 70 -2.58 -31.87 -1.00
C ASN A 70 -2.82 -30.41 -0.56
N LEU A 71 -2.33 -29.45 -1.34
CA LEU A 71 -2.45 -28.02 -1.05
C LEU A 71 -3.31 -27.31 -2.11
N HIS A 72 -4.23 -26.48 -1.66
CA HIS A 72 -4.89 -25.45 -2.45
C HIS A 72 -4.39 -24.07 -1.97
N ILE A 73 -3.87 -23.27 -2.89
CA ILE A 73 -3.39 -21.91 -2.61
C ILE A 73 -4.44 -20.93 -3.17
N GLY A 74 -4.97 -20.07 -2.31
CA GLY A 74 -5.91 -19.01 -2.67
C GLY A 74 -5.38 -17.63 -2.29
N GLY A 75 -5.49 -16.67 -3.19
CA GLY A 75 -5.20 -15.26 -2.91
C GLY A 75 -6.50 -14.46 -2.81
N LEU A 76 -6.73 -13.81 -1.66
CA LEU A 76 -7.85 -12.91 -1.43
C LEU A 76 -7.36 -11.49 -1.23
N TYR A 77 -7.97 -10.55 -1.95
CA TYR A 77 -7.63 -9.13 -1.88
C TYR A 77 -8.87 -8.35 -1.44
N LEU A 78 -8.78 -7.67 -0.29
CA LEU A 78 -9.82 -6.82 0.26
C LEU A 78 -9.37 -5.35 0.18
N ASP A 79 -9.91 -4.60 -0.78
CA ASP A 79 -9.64 -3.17 -0.91
C ASP A 79 -10.76 -2.35 -0.23
N PHE A 80 -10.47 -1.81 0.95
CA PHE A 80 -11.39 -0.91 1.65
C PHE A 80 -11.52 0.47 0.99
N GLY A 81 -10.66 0.81 0.02
CA GLY A 81 -10.64 2.04 -0.73
C GLY A 81 -11.67 2.09 -1.85
N ASN A 82 -11.71 1.10 -2.75
CA ASN A 82 -12.64 1.09 -3.90
C ASN A 82 -13.45 -0.20 -4.08
N GLY A 83 -13.03 -1.31 -3.47
CA GLY A 83 -13.68 -2.61 -3.64
C GLY A 83 -14.83 -2.83 -2.65
N CYS A 84 -14.48 -2.97 -1.38
CA CYS A 84 -15.38 -3.38 -0.30
C CYS A 84 -15.41 -2.35 0.84
N GLN A 85 -15.62 -1.08 0.49
CA GLN A 85 -15.68 0.06 1.40
C GLN A 85 -16.60 -0.19 2.61
N LEU A 86 -16.26 0.43 3.75
CA LEU A 86 -17.12 0.48 4.94
C LEU A 86 -18.07 1.66 4.86
N ASP A 87 -19.34 1.44 5.22
CA ASP A 87 -20.36 2.49 5.25
C ASP A 87 -21.35 2.28 6.41
N SER A 88 -22.46 3.02 6.42
CA SER A 88 -23.42 2.98 7.53
C SER A 88 -24.17 1.65 7.66
N TYR A 89 -24.20 0.78 6.64
CA TYR A 89 -24.80 -0.55 6.80
C TYR A 89 -23.96 -1.43 7.73
N ASP A 90 -22.65 -1.18 7.80
CA ASP A 90 -21.76 -1.95 8.68
C ASP A 90 -21.97 -1.57 10.18
N ASP A 91 -22.70 -0.50 10.47
CA ASP A 91 -22.96 -0.02 11.84
C ASP A 91 -23.76 -1.04 12.67
N GLU A 92 -24.65 -1.80 12.04
CA GLU A 92 -25.51 -2.81 12.69
C GLU A 92 -24.84 -4.19 12.82
N LEU A 93 -23.73 -4.40 12.10
CA LEU A 93 -23.08 -5.70 11.99
C LEU A 93 -22.02 -5.90 13.08
N THR A 94 -21.78 -7.16 13.44
CA THR A 94 -20.63 -7.50 14.27
C THR A 94 -19.34 -7.45 13.44
N PRO A 95 -18.17 -7.18 14.04
CA PRO A 95 -16.90 -7.16 13.32
C PRO A 95 -16.62 -8.43 12.50
N THR A 96 -16.96 -9.61 13.02
CA THR A 96 -16.78 -10.88 12.32
C THR A 96 -17.66 -10.99 11.08
N ILE A 97 -18.89 -10.48 11.12
CA ILE A 97 -19.78 -10.42 9.94
C ILE A 97 -19.27 -9.39 8.93
N ILE A 98 -18.86 -8.21 9.37
CA ILE A 98 -18.32 -7.14 8.51
C ILE A 98 -17.19 -7.67 7.64
N ILE A 99 -16.25 -8.40 8.24
CA ILE A 99 -15.09 -8.94 7.51
C ILE A 99 -15.45 -10.20 6.72
N GLY A 100 -16.24 -11.12 7.29
CA GLY A 100 -16.67 -12.33 6.59
C GLY A 100 -17.46 -12.02 5.30
N LEU A 101 -18.34 -11.02 5.31
CA LEU A 101 -19.03 -10.53 4.10
C LEU A 101 -18.07 -10.11 2.99
N ARG A 102 -16.95 -9.48 3.35
CA ARG A 102 -15.95 -8.96 2.40
C ARG A 102 -15.10 -10.11 1.85
N ILE A 103 -14.73 -11.06 2.70
CA ILE A 103 -14.08 -12.32 2.29
C ILE A 103 -14.99 -13.10 1.33
N ALA A 104 -16.27 -13.25 1.66
CA ALA A 104 -17.24 -13.94 0.82
C ALA A 104 -17.41 -13.24 -0.54
N PHE A 105 -17.53 -11.91 -0.54
CA PHE A 105 -17.58 -11.14 -1.78
C PHE A 105 -16.34 -11.35 -2.65
N ALA A 106 -15.14 -11.19 -2.07
CA ALA A 106 -13.89 -11.33 -2.81
C ALA A 106 -13.70 -12.74 -3.40
N PHE A 107 -14.08 -13.78 -2.64
CA PHE A 107 -13.92 -15.17 -3.08
C PHE A 107 -15.01 -15.60 -4.08
N PHE A 108 -16.29 -15.44 -3.73
CA PHE A 108 -17.41 -16.01 -4.50
C PHE A 108 -17.86 -15.11 -5.65
N ILE A 109 -17.71 -13.78 -5.49
CA ILE A 109 -18.40 -12.81 -6.35
C ILE A 109 -17.45 -12.03 -7.25
N GLU A 110 -16.50 -11.30 -6.67
CA GLU A 110 -15.74 -10.23 -7.32
C GLU A 110 -15.09 -10.65 -8.64
N ARG A 111 -14.51 -11.85 -8.70
CA ARG A 111 -13.83 -12.36 -9.90
C ARG A 111 -14.74 -13.11 -10.86
N ARG A 112 -15.95 -13.46 -10.46
CA ARG A 112 -16.86 -14.34 -11.22
C ARG A 112 -18.04 -13.59 -11.81
N TYR A 113 -18.46 -12.49 -11.17
CA TYR A 113 -19.65 -11.74 -11.56
C TYR A 113 -19.33 -10.25 -11.65
N ARG A 114 -19.96 -9.55 -12.60
CA ARG A 114 -19.93 -8.08 -12.69
C ARG A 114 -20.86 -7.46 -11.65
N MET A 115 -20.61 -7.73 -10.37
CA MET A 115 -21.41 -7.27 -9.25
C MET A 115 -20.55 -6.48 -8.27
N LYS A 116 -21.02 -5.29 -7.86
CA LYS A 116 -20.36 -4.48 -6.82
C LYS A 116 -20.69 -5.01 -5.43
N PHE A 117 -19.79 -4.79 -4.47
CA PHE A 117 -19.98 -5.20 -3.07
C PHE A 117 -21.32 -4.71 -2.48
N VAL A 118 -21.68 -3.44 -2.69
CA VAL A 118 -22.95 -2.87 -2.20
C VAL A 118 -24.16 -3.63 -2.74
N THR A 119 -24.11 -4.09 -3.99
CA THR A 119 -25.20 -4.87 -4.59
C THR A 119 -25.27 -6.27 -3.98
N PHE A 120 -24.12 -6.94 -3.85
CA PHE A 120 -24.02 -8.23 -3.18
C PHE A 120 -24.58 -8.17 -1.75
N ARG A 121 -24.08 -7.25 -0.92
CA ARG A 121 -24.50 -7.06 0.47
C ARG A 121 -26.00 -6.80 0.59
N ARG A 122 -26.59 -6.02 -0.32
CA ARG A 122 -28.03 -5.76 -0.35
C ARG A 122 -28.85 -7.02 -0.65
N LEU A 123 -28.40 -7.85 -1.60
CA LEU A 123 -29.13 -9.06 -2.01
C LEU A 123 -29.13 -10.14 -0.93
N ILE A 124 -28.06 -10.23 -0.15
CA ILE A 124 -27.87 -11.27 0.87
C ILE A 124 -28.19 -10.76 2.29
N TRP A 125 -28.72 -9.54 2.42
CA TRP A 125 -28.89 -8.86 3.71
C TRP A 125 -29.69 -9.66 4.74
N GLU A 126 -30.76 -10.32 4.31
CA GLU A 126 -31.58 -11.16 5.20
C GLU A 126 -30.80 -12.33 5.80
N TYR A 127 -29.73 -12.78 5.13
CA TYR A 127 -28.86 -13.88 5.53
C TYR A 127 -27.54 -13.42 6.15
N ARG A 128 -27.34 -12.12 6.38
CA ARG A 128 -26.03 -11.54 6.81
C ARG A 128 -25.39 -12.23 8.01
N ASP A 129 -26.20 -12.77 8.93
CA ASP A 129 -25.73 -13.36 10.18
C ASP A 129 -24.91 -14.64 10.00
N ILE A 130 -25.02 -15.32 8.84
CA ILE A 130 -24.21 -16.52 8.51
C ILE A 130 -22.84 -16.18 7.91
N PHE A 131 -22.55 -14.90 7.66
CA PHE A 131 -21.31 -14.47 7.01
C PHE A 131 -20.24 -14.08 8.03
N THR A 132 -20.08 -14.87 9.10
CA THR A 132 -18.94 -14.68 10.00
C THR A 132 -17.64 -15.11 9.31
N ILE A 133 -16.48 -14.64 9.80
CA ILE A 133 -15.17 -15.05 9.26
C ILE A 133 -15.05 -16.59 9.23
N SER A 134 -15.51 -17.27 10.29
CA SER A 134 -15.41 -18.74 10.37
C SER A 134 -16.29 -19.42 9.34
N ASP A 135 -17.58 -19.10 9.34
CA ASP A 135 -18.54 -19.72 8.42
C ASP A 135 -18.09 -19.56 6.97
N VAL A 136 -17.56 -18.39 6.60
CA VAL A 136 -17.09 -18.13 5.24
C VAL A 136 -15.85 -18.96 4.89
N PHE A 137 -14.85 -19.07 5.78
CA PHE A 137 -13.68 -19.90 5.51
C PHE A 137 -14.01 -21.40 5.47
N ASP A 138 -14.89 -21.87 6.35
CA ASP A 138 -15.37 -23.25 6.36
C ASP A 138 -16.08 -23.57 5.03
N ASN A 139 -16.95 -22.67 4.54
CA ASN A 139 -17.58 -22.82 3.23
C ASN A 139 -16.57 -22.79 2.06
N ILE A 140 -15.51 -21.97 2.14
CA ILE A 140 -14.45 -21.97 1.12
C ILE A 140 -13.70 -23.31 1.11
N TYR A 141 -13.43 -23.87 2.28
CA TYR A 141 -12.79 -25.17 2.43
C TYR A 141 -13.65 -26.31 1.87
N ASP A 142 -14.95 -26.29 2.15
CA ASP A 142 -15.90 -27.32 1.68
C ASP A 142 -16.01 -27.40 0.15
N LEU A 143 -15.63 -26.35 -0.58
CA LEU A 143 -15.52 -26.40 -2.03
C LEU A 143 -14.30 -27.17 -2.54
N GLN A 144 -13.31 -27.43 -1.70
CA GLN A 144 -12.08 -28.18 -2.01
C GLN A 144 -11.80 -29.21 -0.90
N PRO A 145 -12.72 -30.15 -0.64
CA PRO A 145 -12.62 -31.04 0.50
C PRO A 145 -11.40 -31.94 0.36
N ASN A 146 -10.77 -32.28 1.49
CA ASN A 146 -9.60 -33.16 1.60
C ASN A 146 -8.25 -32.56 1.13
N LYS A 147 -8.17 -31.25 0.89
CA LYS A 147 -6.88 -30.53 0.69
C LYS A 147 -6.65 -29.54 1.82
N HIS A 148 -5.40 -29.29 2.18
CA HIS A 148 -5.06 -28.11 2.98
C HIS A 148 -5.34 -26.86 2.16
N LEU A 149 -6.04 -25.90 2.77
CA LEU A 149 -6.34 -24.60 2.21
C LEU A 149 -5.38 -23.58 2.80
N PHE A 150 -4.47 -23.06 1.97
CA PHE A 150 -3.68 -21.88 2.30
C PHE A 150 -4.31 -20.66 1.66
N VAL A 151 -4.68 -19.67 2.47
CA VAL A 151 -5.19 -18.38 2.00
C VAL A 151 -4.18 -17.29 2.31
N PHE A 152 -3.72 -16.59 1.27
CA PHE A 152 -3.05 -15.30 1.44
C PHE A 152 -4.12 -14.21 1.42
N LEU A 153 -4.43 -13.67 2.60
CA LEU A 153 -5.43 -12.62 2.77
C LEU A 153 -4.75 -11.24 2.82
N HIS A 154 -4.82 -10.52 1.71
CA HIS A 154 -4.32 -9.16 1.59
C HIS A 154 -5.44 -8.17 1.89
N ILE A 155 -5.31 -7.44 2.99
CA ILE A 155 -6.22 -6.36 3.38
C ILE A 155 -5.54 -5.02 3.11
N ASP A 156 -6.07 -4.26 2.15
CA ASP A 156 -5.52 -2.99 1.70
C ASP A 156 -6.34 -1.80 2.20
N GLU A 157 -5.69 -0.64 2.23
CA GLU A 157 -6.21 0.62 2.75
C GLU A 157 -6.81 0.49 4.17
N PHE A 158 -6.15 -0.31 5.04
CA PHE A 158 -6.68 -0.64 6.37
C PHE A 158 -6.95 0.58 7.26
N GLN A 159 -6.31 1.73 7.02
CA GLN A 159 -6.57 2.96 7.78
C GLN A 159 -8.01 3.47 7.60
N LEU A 160 -8.70 3.05 6.56
CA LEU A 160 -10.11 3.38 6.34
C LEU A 160 -11.03 2.70 7.36
N ILE A 161 -10.59 1.62 8.00
CA ILE A 161 -11.30 0.97 9.12
C ILE A 161 -11.41 1.93 10.30
N ASP A 162 -10.29 2.54 10.70
CA ASP A 162 -10.23 3.53 11.78
C ASP A 162 -11.00 4.81 11.44
N ARG A 163 -10.90 5.28 10.19
CA ARG A 163 -11.68 6.43 9.73
C ARG A 163 -13.18 6.17 9.80
N TRP A 164 -13.61 4.97 9.38
CA TRP A 164 -15.01 4.57 9.45
C TRP A 164 -15.49 4.49 10.91
N GLU A 165 -14.72 3.87 11.79
CA GLU A 165 -15.05 3.71 13.20
C GLU A 165 -15.14 5.07 13.92
N SER A 166 -14.16 5.94 13.69
CA SER A 166 -14.19 7.32 14.17
C SER A 166 -15.45 8.06 13.72
N ASN A 167 -15.87 7.89 12.45
CA ASN A 167 -17.10 8.48 11.94
C ASN A 167 -18.36 7.89 12.59
N ALA A 168 -18.40 6.56 12.75
CA ALA A 168 -19.50 5.84 13.39
C ALA A 168 -19.73 6.35 14.82
N VAL A 169 -18.67 6.44 15.62
CA VAL A 169 -18.73 6.89 17.02
C VAL A 169 -19.02 8.40 17.10
N MET A 170 -18.22 9.23 16.43
CA MET A 170 -18.29 10.68 16.63
C MET A 170 -19.50 11.32 15.95
N LYS A 171 -19.79 10.92 14.71
CA LYS A 171 -20.84 11.52 13.88
C LYS A 171 -22.16 10.78 13.95
N ARG A 172 -22.13 9.44 13.85
CA ARG A 172 -23.34 8.61 13.85
C ARG A 172 -23.78 8.13 15.23
N LYS A 173 -23.00 8.43 16.28
CA LYS A 173 -23.29 8.10 17.69
C LYS A 173 -23.44 6.60 17.95
N MET A 174 -22.71 5.79 17.18
CA MET A 174 -22.64 4.35 17.38
C MET A 174 -21.72 3.98 18.55
N ALA A 175 -21.94 2.82 19.13
CA ALA A 175 -20.98 2.23 20.07
C ALA A 175 -19.67 1.87 19.34
N GLU A 176 -18.55 2.02 20.04
CA GLU A 176 -17.24 1.59 19.55
C GLU A 176 -17.20 0.06 19.40
N LYS A 177 -16.75 -0.43 18.25
CA LYS A 177 -16.69 -1.86 17.91
C LYS A 177 -15.28 -2.45 18.00
N GLN A 178 -14.26 -1.60 18.05
CA GLN A 178 -12.86 -1.95 17.94
C GLN A 178 -12.59 -2.80 16.67
N LEU A 179 -13.18 -2.40 15.54
CA LEU A 179 -13.29 -3.24 14.34
C LEU A 179 -11.93 -3.78 13.88
N PHE A 180 -10.89 -2.95 13.86
CA PHE A 180 -9.55 -3.40 13.47
C PHE A 180 -9.01 -4.49 14.39
N LYS A 181 -9.18 -4.35 15.72
CA LYS A 181 -8.73 -5.33 16.70
C LYS A 181 -9.54 -6.63 16.58
N GLU A 182 -10.86 -6.53 16.47
CA GLU A 182 -11.73 -7.69 16.36
C GLU A 182 -11.53 -8.45 15.03
N MET A 183 -11.18 -7.75 13.95
CA MET A 183 -10.73 -8.38 12.70
C MET A 183 -9.47 -9.22 12.93
N ILE A 184 -8.43 -8.67 13.57
CA ILE A 184 -7.19 -9.41 13.85
C ILE A 184 -7.47 -10.61 14.75
N ASN A 185 -8.28 -10.43 15.79
CA ASN A 185 -8.65 -11.51 16.71
C ASN A 185 -9.49 -12.59 16.04
N GLY A 186 -10.38 -12.22 15.11
CA GLY A 186 -11.19 -13.18 14.34
C GLY A 186 -10.39 -13.95 13.27
N LEU A 187 -9.30 -13.39 12.77
CA LEU A 187 -8.38 -14.06 11.84
C LEU A 187 -7.34 -14.95 12.53
N ALA A 188 -6.97 -14.61 13.77
CA ALA A 188 -5.94 -15.34 14.52
C ALA A 188 -6.18 -16.86 14.63
N PRO A 189 -7.40 -17.39 14.86
CA PRO A 189 -7.65 -18.82 14.91
C PRO A 189 -7.21 -19.60 13.66
N PHE A 190 -7.17 -18.96 12.50
CA PHE A 190 -6.72 -19.56 11.24
C PHE A 190 -5.19 -19.56 11.06
N MET A 191 -4.45 -19.01 12.03
CA MET A 191 -2.99 -19.08 12.11
C MET A 191 -2.55 -19.91 13.31
N LEU A 192 -3.21 -19.74 14.46
CA LEU A 192 -2.85 -20.38 15.72
C LEU A 192 -3.15 -21.90 15.70
N GLY A 193 -2.54 -22.62 16.64
CA GLY A 193 -2.88 -24.03 16.90
C GLY A 193 -4.22 -24.18 17.67
N PRO A 194 -4.86 -25.37 17.63
CA PRO A 194 -4.36 -26.61 17.04
C PRO A 194 -4.34 -26.58 15.49
N PRO A 195 -3.54 -27.46 14.85
CA PRO A 195 -3.47 -27.52 13.40
C PRO A 195 -4.85 -27.72 12.79
N SER A 196 -5.14 -26.97 11.74
CA SER A 196 -6.39 -27.03 10.99
C SER A 196 -6.09 -27.25 9.51
N HIS A 197 -7.07 -27.71 8.74
CA HIS A 197 -6.89 -27.80 7.29
C HIS A 197 -6.89 -26.43 6.60
N ILE A 198 -7.28 -25.36 7.29
CA ILE A 198 -7.30 -23.99 6.81
C ILE A 198 -6.17 -23.21 7.49
N PHE A 199 -5.31 -22.58 6.70
CA PHE A 199 -4.29 -21.67 7.18
C PHE A 199 -4.40 -20.33 6.44
N VAL A 200 -4.57 -19.23 7.18
CA VAL A 200 -4.73 -17.89 6.61
C VAL A 200 -3.52 -17.02 6.97
N GLN A 201 -2.66 -16.73 5.99
CA GLN A 201 -1.62 -15.73 6.16
C GLN A 201 -2.17 -14.35 5.81
N THR A 202 -2.28 -13.48 6.82
CA THR A 202 -2.75 -12.10 6.62
C THR A 202 -1.58 -11.16 6.27
N PHE A 203 -1.82 -10.28 5.30
CA PHE A 203 -0.96 -9.16 4.94
C PHE A 203 -1.79 -7.86 4.94
N LEU A 204 -1.37 -6.87 5.73
CA LEU A 204 -2.04 -5.57 5.83
C LEU A 204 -1.24 -4.51 5.07
N SER A 205 -1.88 -3.73 4.20
CA SER A 205 -1.26 -2.54 3.60
C SER A 205 -2.10 -1.28 3.81
N GLY A 206 -1.43 -0.17 4.11
CA GLY A 206 -2.11 1.09 4.41
C GLY A 206 -1.16 2.21 4.80
N THR A 207 -1.70 3.36 5.19
CA THR A 207 -0.92 4.58 5.47
C THR A 207 -0.74 4.87 6.96
N ALA A 208 -1.41 4.16 7.87
CA ALA A 208 -1.42 4.50 9.30
C ALA A 208 -0.81 3.41 10.20
N PRO A 209 0.53 3.30 10.29
CA PRO A 209 1.18 2.28 11.11
C PRO A 209 0.87 2.39 12.61
N GLN A 210 0.36 3.53 13.09
CA GLN A 210 0.02 3.73 14.49
C GLN A 210 -1.20 2.91 14.94
N ILE A 211 -2.23 2.81 14.10
CA ILE A 211 -3.41 1.96 14.36
C ILE A 211 -2.95 0.51 14.58
N VAL A 212 -2.02 0.07 13.73
CA VAL A 212 -1.39 -1.25 13.83
C VAL A 212 -0.59 -1.38 15.13
N ILE A 213 0.20 -0.37 15.50
CA ILE A 213 0.99 -0.40 16.74
C ILE A 213 0.08 -0.51 17.96
N SER A 214 -1.00 0.27 18.04
CA SER A 214 -1.98 0.18 19.13
C SER A 214 -2.65 -1.20 19.18
N ALA A 215 -3.06 -1.74 18.02
CA ALA A 215 -3.64 -3.08 17.94
C ALA A 215 -2.63 -4.20 18.28
N LYS A 216 -1.33 -4.00 18.03
CA LYS A 216 -0.28 -4.97 18.36
C LYS A 216 -0.22 -5.26 19.86
N GLU A 217 -0.44 -4.27 20.70
CA GLU A 217 -0.41 -4.46 22.16
C GLU A 217 -1.57 -5.36 22.63
N LEU A 218 -2.73 -5.25 21.98
CA LEU A 218 -3.98 -5.89 22.41
C LEU A 218 -4.37 -7.16 21.64
N SER A 219 -3.65 -7.49 20.56
CA SER A 219 -3.96 -8.65 19.69
C SER A 219 -3.41 -9.97 20.22
N SER A 220 -4.01 -11.07 19.79
CA SER A 220 -3.57 -12.45 20.08
C SER A 220 -2.37 -12.92 19.25
N VAL A 221 -1.97 -12.17 18.22
CA VAL A 221 -0.84 -12.47 17.31
C VAL A 221 0.12 -11.28 17.21
N SER A 222 1.37 -11.52 16.81
CA SER A 222 2.33 -10.43 16.60
C SER A 222 2.12 -9.76 15.25
N LEU A 223 2.35 -8.44 15.19
CA LEU A 223 2.34 -7.66 13.95
C LEU A 223 3.77 -7.30 13.55
N ARG A 224 4.12 -7.53 12.28
CA ARG A 224 5.48 -7.31 11.78
C ARG A 224 5.51 -6.49 10.51
N PHE A 225 6.28 -5.41 10.59
CA PHE A 225 6.44 -4.49 9.49
C PHE A 225 7.41 -5.05 8.44
N VAL A 226 6.97 -5.01 7.19
CA VAL A 226 7.81 -5.19 6.00
C VAL A 226 8.03 -3.83 5.37
N ASN A 227 9.26 -3.55 4.96
CA ASN A 227 9.63 -2.24 4.46
C ASN A 227 9.34 -2.12 2.96
N CYS A 228 8.71 -1.02 2.56
CA CYS A 228 8.57 -0.61 1.17
C CYS A 228 9.34 0.70 0.97
N PRO A 229 10.64 0.63 0.64
CA PRO A 229 11.46 1.84 0.51
C PRO A 229 11.11 2.64 -0.75
N GLN A 230 11.50 3.92 -0.75
CA GLN A 230 11.64 4.69 -1.99
C GLN A 230 12.66 3.99 -2.90
N LEU A 231 12.51 4.17 -4.21
CA LEU A 231 13.47 3.68 -5.19
C LEU A 231 14.75 4.52 -5.09
N SER A 232 15.90 3.85 -5.00
CA SER A 232 17.17 4.52 -5.17
C SER A 232 17.32 5.05 -6.60
N HIS A 233 18.20 6.03 -6.80
CA HIS A 233 18.56 6.51 -8.13
C HIS A 233 18.97 5.36 -9.06
N ARG A 234 19.75 4.39 -8.56
CA ARG A 234 20.15 3.20 -9.32
C ARG A 234 18.94 2.37 -9.76
N ALA A 235 17.95 2.16 -8.90
CA ALA A 235 16.75 1.42 -9.27
C ALA A 235 15.91 2.18 -10.30
N MET A 236 15.79 3.51 -10.19
CA MET A 236 15.11 4.33 -11.20
C MET A 236 15.77 4.21 -12.57
N LEU A 237 17.12 4.29 -12.63
CA LEU A 237 17.87 4.09 -13.88
C LEU A 237 17.68 2.67 -14.46
N ASN A 238 17.70 1.64 -13.61
CA ASN A 238 17.48 0.27 -14.06
C ASN A 238 16.06 0.05 -14.61
N ILE A 239 15.06 0.69 -14.00
CA ILE A 239 13.68 0.69 -14.50
C ILE A 239 13.62 1.38 -15.87
N ALA A 240 14.26 2.54 -16.03
CA ALA A 240 14.33 3.22 -17.32
C ALA A 240 15.06 2.36 -18.38
N ASN A 241 16.16 1.70 -18.01
CA ASN A 241 16.89 0.75 -18.86
C ASN A 241 16.01 -0.42 -19.31
N HIS A 242 15.18 -0.98 -18.43
CA HIS A 242 14.25 -2.03 -18.79
C HIS A 242 13.29 -1.59 -19.91
N TYR A 243 12.76 -0.36 -19.82
CA TYR A 243 11.90 0.19 -20.88
C TYR A 243 12.68 0.55 -22.14
N ALA A 244 13.89 1.10 -22.01
CA ALA A 244 14.78 1.36 -23.14
C ALA A 244 15.07 0.07 -23.92
N GLN A 245 15.37 -1.03 -23.23
CA GLN A 245 15.52 -2.34 -23.84
C GLN A 245 14.23 -2.83 -24.50
N LYS A 246 13.10 -2.76 -23.77
CA LYS A 246 11.78 -3.18 -24.28
C LYS A 246 11.39 -2.45 -25.56
N PHE A 247 11.78 -1.18 -25.69
CA PHE A 247 11.43 -0.33 -26.83
C PHE A 247 12.56 -0.18 -27.86
N ASP A 248 13.63 -0.97 -27.74
CA ASP A 248 14.73 -0.98 -28.71
C ASP A 248 15.34 0.43 -28.87
N ALA A 249 15.64 1.06 -27.73
CA ALA A 249 16.22 2.39 -27.68
C ALA A 249 17.65 2.39 -28.21
N GLU A 250 18.04 3.48 -28.87
CA GLU A 250 19.36 3.61 -29.48
C GLU A 250 20.49 3.59 -28.44
N THR A 251 21.56 2.88 -28.79
CA THR A 251 22.83 2.86 -28.06
C THR A 251 23.94 3.54 -28.87
N PHE A 252 25.02 3.92 -28.20
CA PHE A 252 26.31 4.16 -28.86
C PHE A 252 26.99 2.82 -29.20
N ASP A 253 28.08 2.88 -29.96
CA ASP A 253 28.89 1.69 -30.31
C ASP A 253 29.43 0.95 -29.07
N SER A 254 29.56 1.66 -27.94
CA SER A 254 29.93 1.10 -26.64
C SER A 254 28.83 0.24 -25.99
N GLY A 255 27.64 0.18 -26.57
CA GLY A 255 26.45 -0.46 -25.99
C GLY A 255 25.71 0.39 -24.95
N THR A 256 26.18 1.60 -24.64
CA THR A 256 25.53 2.51 -23.68
C THR A 256 24.32 3.17 -24.32
N TYR A 257 23.16 3.16 -23.65
CA TYR A 257 21.97 3.84 -24.16
C TYR A 257 22.16 5.36 -24.25
N LYS A 258 21.74 5.95 -25.38
CA LYS A 258 21.84 7.41 -25.60
C LYS A 258 21.02 8.20 -24.57
N TRP A 259 19.88 7.66 -24.14
CA TRP A 259 19.01 8.35 -23.17
C TRP A 259 19.72 8.71 -21.87
N MET A 260 20.74 7.95 -21.46
CA MET A 260 21.51 8.18 -20.23
C MET A 260 22.30 9.50 -20.26
N PHE A 261 22.39 10.16 -21.42
CA PHE A 261 23.01 11.48 -21.57
C PHE A 261 21.98 12.60 -21.76
N CYS A 262 20.68 12.29 -21.71
CA CYS A 262 19.62 13.28 -21.76
C CYS A 262 19.39 13.86 -20.35
N ARG A 263 20.06 14.98 -20.04
CA ARG A 263 19.95 15.64 -18.73
C ARG A 263 18.52 15.96 -18.30
N PRO A 264 17.65 16.52 -19.16
CA PRO A 264 16.27 16.78 -18.78
C PRO A 264 15.50 15.53 -18.36
N PHE A 265 15.72 14.41 -19.07
CA PHE A 265 15.08 13.14 -18.70
C PHE A 265 15.61 12.59 -17.37
N LEU A 266 16.93 12.67 -17.13
CA LEU A 266 17.51 12.26 -15.85
C LEU A 266 16.96 13.08 -14.68
N GLN A 267 16.88 14.39 -14.84
CA GLN A 267 16.29 15.28 -13.84
C GLN A 267 14.82 14.92 -13.59
N LEU A 268 14.04 14.65 -14.64
CA LEU A 268 12.64 14.24 -14.49
C LEU A 268 12.48 12.93 -13.69
N LEU A 269 13.42 11.98 -13.82
CA LEU A 269 13.45 10.77 -12.99
C LEU A 269 13.79 11.11 -11.53
N GLU A 270 14.75 12.00 -11.29
CA GLU A 270 15.12 12.46 -9.94
C GLU A 270 14.00 13.22 -9.24
N ASP A 271 13.23 14.03 -9.97
CA ASP A 271 12.13 14.83 -9.44
C ASP A 271 10.99 13.98 -8.84
N THR A 272 10.94 12.69 -9.19
CA THR A 272 10.04 11.72 -8.56
C THR A 272 10.39 11.45 -7.10
N GLY A 273 11.59 11.83 -6.64
CA GLY A 273 12.10 11.56 -5.31
C GLY A 273 12.16 10.06 -4.99
N GLY A 274 12.19 9.17 -6.00
CA GLY A 274 12.11 7.73 -5.80
C GLY A 274 10.71 7.21 -5.45
N LEU A 275 9.66 8.02 -5.50
CA LEU A 275 8.29 7.56 -5.31
C LEU A 275 7.86 6.73 -6.53
N PRO A 276 7.58 5.42 -6.38
CA PRO A 276 7.27 4.54 -7.51
C PRO A 276 6.07 5.01 -8.34
N ARG A 277 5.04 5.57 -7.69
CA ARG A 277 3.87 6.08 -8.41
C ARG A 277 4.19 7.30 -9.27
N ALA A 278 5.02 8.22 -8.79
CA ALA A 278 5.45 9.38 -9.58
C ALA A 278 6.32 8.93 -10.76
N LEU A 279 7.27 8.01 -10.53
CA LEU A 279 8.07 7.43 -11.60
C LEU A 279 7.22 6.71 -12.66
N GLN A 280 6.18 5.99 -12.22
CA GLN A 280 5.24 5.38 -13.15
C GLN A 280 4.58 6.44 -14.04
N TYR A 281 4.03 7.52 -13.47
CA TYR A 281 3.40 8.58 -14.26
C TYR A 281 4.38 9.28 -15.21
N VAL A 282 5.63 9.53 -14.79
CA VAL A 282 6.67 10.04 -15.68
C VAL A 282 6.85 9.13 -16.90
N LEU A 283 6.99 7.83 -16.69
CA LEU A 283 7.23 6.88 -17.78
C LEU A 283 5.99 6.71 -18.67
N ASP A 284 4.80 6.62 -18.06
CA ASP A 284 3.54 6.50 -18.80
C ASP A 284 3.33 7.74 -19.70
N GLU A 285 3.50 8.96 -19.16
CA GLU A 285 3.37 10.21 -19.92
C GLU A 285 4.40 10.33 -21.05
N CYS A 286 5.67 9.97 -20.78
CA CYS A 286 6.72 9.93 -21.81
C CYS A 286 6.32 9.04 -23.01
N PHE A 287 5.63 7.93 -22.75
CA PHE A 287 5.25 6.97 -23.79
C PHE A 287 3.94 7.34 -24.47
N GLU A 288 3.02 8.01 -23.78
CA GLU A 288 1.73 8.46 -24.29
C GLU A 288 1.86 9.65 -25.25
N ILE A 289 2.63 10.70 -24.91
CA ILE A 289 2.75 11.92 -25.74
C ILE A 289 3.22 11.62 -27.17
N GLU A 290 4.16 10.69 -27.35
CA GLU A 290 4.67 10.29 -28.68
C GLU A 290 3.90 9.09 -29.26
N GLY A 291 2.94 8.53 -28.53
CA GLY A 291 2.16 7.36 -28.91
C GLY A 291 2.95 6.05 -28.93
N SER A 292 4.22 6.03 -28.49
CA SER A 292 4.95 4.83 -28.07
C SER A 292 6.30 5.17 -27.43
N GLY A 293 6.78 4.31 -26.53
CA GLY A 293 8.12 4.45 -25.94
C GLY A 293 9.27 4.40 -26.96
N LYS A 294 9.10 3.66 -28.07
CA LYS A 294 10.12 3.62 -29.15
C LYS A 294 10.31 5.00 -29.79
N LYS A 295 9.22 5.71 -30.07
CA LYS A 295 9.28 7.08 -30.61
C LYS A 295 9.87 8.06 -29.61
N PHE A 296 9.47 7.96 -28.34
CA PHE A 296 10.03 8.77 -27.26
C PHE A 296 11.55 8.66 -27.21
N PHE A 297 12.10 7.44 -27.08
CA PHE A 297 13.54 7.24 -26.98
C PHE A 297 14.30 7.68 -28.26
N LYS A 298 13.73 7.45 -29.45
CA LYS A 298 14.32 7.90 -30.72
C LYS A 298 14.43 9.42 -30.80
N LYS A 299 13.48 10.14 -30.22
CA LYS A 299 13.42 11.62 -30.26
C LYS A 299 13.76 12.24 -28.91
N ILE A 300 14.47 11.55 -28.03
CA ILE A 300 14.57 11.96 -26.62
C ILE A 300 15.09 13.40 -26.43
N TYR A 301 16.05 13.83 -27.25
CA TYR A 301 16.62 15.19 -27.20
C TYR A 301 15.72 16.29 -27.82
N LYS A 302 14.59 15.90 -28.43
CA LYS A 302 13.60 16.81 -29.03
C LYS A 302 12.29 16.81 -28.23
N GLN A 303 12.24 16.09 -27.11
CA GLN A 303 11.05 16.02 -26.27
C GLN A 303 10.83 17.34 -25.54
N ASN A 304 9.55 17.68 -25.33
CA ASN A 304 9.17 18.81 -24.49
C ASN A 304 8.98 18.32 -23.05
N PHE A 305 10.07 18.32 -22.28
CA PHE A 305 10.07 17.85 -20.89
C PHE A 305 9.23 18.73 -19.96
N ASN A 306 9.09 20.03 -20.23
CA ASN A 306 8.17 20.90 -19.48
C ASN A 306 6.72 20.43 -19.63
N THR A 307 6.30 20.00 -20.82
CA THR A 307 4.94 19.45 -21.04
C THR A 307 4.74 18.15 -20.27
N ILE A 308 5.72 17.24 -20.33
CA ILE A 308 5.69 15.97 -19.56
C ILE A 308 5.58 16.29 -18.07
N PHE A 309 6.42 17.19 -17.55
CA PHE A 309 6.42 17.58 -16.15
C PHE A 309 5.06 18.15 -15.72
N LYS A 310 4.49 19.10 -16.48
CA LYS A 310 3.19 19.73 -16.18
C LYS A 310 2.06 18.70 -16.17
N ASN A 311 2.07 17.73 -17.10
CA ASN A 311 1.09 16.65 -17.13
C ASN A 311 1.22 15.70 -15.92
N VAL A 312 2.44 15.28 -15.59
CA VAL A 312 2.69 14.43 -14.40
C VAL A 312 2.30 15.15 -13.11
N LYS A 313 2.66 16.44 -12.98
CA LYS A 313 2.26 17.30 -11.86
C LYS A 313 0.74 17.30 -11.69
N ARG A 314 0.00 17.48 -12.80
CA ARG A 314 -1.47 17.44 -12.82
C ARG A 314 -2.01 16.08 -12.39
N HIS A 315 -1.47 14.96 -12.90
CA HIS A 315 -1.91 13.62 -12.50
C HIS A 315 -1.67 13.33 -11.01
N LEU A 316 -0.53 13.77 -10.47
CA LEU A 316 -0.24 13.66 -9.05
C LEU A 316 -1.22 14.52 -8.23
N GLN A 317 -1.46 15.77 -8.63
CA GLN A 317 -2.42 16.64 -7.96
C GLN A 317 -3.84 16.05 -7.99
N GLU A 318 -4.33 15.57 -9.13
CA GLU A 318 -5.66 14.96 -9.26
C GLU A 318 -5.80 13.72 -8.37
N ARG A 319 -4.76 12.87 -8.34
CA ARG A 319 -4.80 11.62 -7.57
C ARG A 319 -4.75 11.85 -6.06
N TYR A 320 -3.93 12.81 -5.64
CA TYR A 320 -3.65 13.04 -4.23
C TYR A 320 -4.51 14.16 -3.63
N ASN A 321 -5.07 15.04 -4.46
CA ASN A 321 -5.85 16.21 -4.01
C ASN A 321 -5.05 17.11 -3.05
N ILE A 322 -3.80 17.41 -3.41
CA ILE A 322 -2.86 18.16 -2.57
C ILE A 322 -3.31 19.62 -2.41
N TYR A 323 -3.79 20.29 -3.47
CA TYR A 323 -4.27 21.69 -3.38
C TYR A 323 -5.31 21.89 -2.28
N ASN A 324 -6.39 21.10 -2.27
CA ASN A 324 -7.41 21.19 -1.23
C ASN A 324 -6.84 20.93 0.18
N THR A 325 -5.83 20.07 0.30
CA THR A 325 -5.15 19.83 1.58
C THR A 325 -4.39 21.06 2.05
N ILE A 326 -3.69 21.75 1.14
CA ILE A 326 -2.91 22.97 1.42
C ILE A 326 -3.84 24.13 1.74
N GLU A 327 -4.86 24.40 0.93
CA GLU A 327 -5.79 25.51 1.12
C GLU A 327 -6.47 25.47 2.49
N ASN A 328 -6.80 24.27 2.99
CA ASN A 328 -7.40 24.09 4.31
C ASN A 328 -6.38 24.11 5.47
N ASN A 329 -5.07 24.03 5.18
CA ASN A 329 -4.01 23.85 6.16
C ASN A 329 -2.71 24.59 5.79
N GLU A 330 -2.82 25.84 5.32
CA GLU A 330 -1.71 26.60 4.73
C GLU A 330 -0.46 26.66 5.62
N LYS A 331 -0.63 27.02 6.89
CA LYS A 331 0.47 27.09 7.87
C LYS A 331 1.17 25.75 8.05
N LEU A 332 0.41 24.67 8.16
CA LEU A 332 0.96 23.32 8.26
C LEU A 332 1.71 22.93 6.98
N ALA A 333 1.20 23.30 5.81
CA ALA A 333 1.85 23.02 4.54
C ALA A 333 3.21 23.73 4.42
N LEU A 334 3.32 24.98 4.90
CA LEU A 334 4.59 25.71 4.98
C LEU A 334 5.60 25.00 5.90
N GLU A 335 5.16 24.58 7.09
CA GLU A 335 6.02 23.86 8.04
C GLU A 335 6.49 22.52 7.47
N LEU A 336 5.60 21.76 6.83
CA LEU A 336 5.94 20.50 6.16
C LEU A 336 7.02 20.70 5.09
N LEU A 337 6.89 21.76 4.29
CA LEU A 337 7.88 22.08 3.27
C LEU A 337 9.22 22.51 3.88
N TYR A 338 9.19 23.37 4.91
CA TYR A 338 10.37 23.81 5.64
C TYR A 338 11.15 22.63 6.24
N HIS A 339 10.44 21.70 6.88
CA HIS A 339 11.01 20.47 7.42
C HIS A 339 11.55 19.54 6.32
N SER A 340 10.87 19.47 5.17
CA SER A 340 11.33 18.65 4.05
C SER A 340 12.62 19.18 3.43
N ILE A 341 12.68 20.48 3.14
CA ILE A 341 13.84 21.11 2.47
C ILE A 341 15.08 21.07 3.35
N ASN A 342 14.92 21.34 4.65
CA ASN A 342 16.04 21.38 5.59
C ASN A 342 16.34 20.01 6.23
N ALA A 343 15.62 18.95 5.82
CA ALA A 343 15.72 17.61 6.38
C ALA A 343 15.69 17.59 7.93
N ILE A 344 14.80 18.40 8.52
CA ILE A 344 14.71 18.56 9.97
C ILE A 344 14.05 17.30 10.57
N PRO A 345 14.71 16.60 11.52
CA PRO A 345 14.13 15.44 12.17
C PRO A 345 12.85 15.78 12.93
N VAL A 346 11.84 14.93 12.82
CA VAL A 346 10.57 15.02 13.55
C VAL A 346 10.23 13.69 14.21
N SER A 347 9.62 13.76 15.39
CA SER A 347 9.01 12.59 16.02
C SER A 347 7.56 12.46 15.57
N ARG A 348 6.96 11.27 15.69
CA ARG A 348 5.54 11.08 15.34
C ARG A 348 4.58 11.90 16.21
N LYS A 349 4.98 12.29 17.41
CA LYS A 349 4.18 13.13 18.32
C LYS A 349 4.36 14.63 18.06
N THR A 350 5.33 15.01 17.22
CA THR A 350 5.57 16.39 16.87
C THR A 350 4.32 16.96 16.20
N CYS A 351 3.83 18.09 16.71
CA CYS A 351 2.76 18.87 16.09
C CYS A 351 3.39 20.07 15.41
N LEU A 352 3.26 20.16 14.09
CA LEU A 352 3.87 21.23 13.31
C LEU A 352 3.03 22.51 13.31
N ASP A 353 1.72 22.43 13.56
CA ASP A 353 0.87 23.60 13.75
C ASP A 353 0.28 23.63 15.17
N PRO A 354 0.84 24.42 16.10
CA PRO A 354 0.35 24.52 17.48
C PRO A 354 -1.13 24.92 17.61
N SER A 355 -1.71 25.55 16.58
CA SER A 355 -3.13 25.92 16.57
C SER A 355 -4.07 24.73 16.31
N LYS A 356 -3.54 23.63 15.79
CA LYS A 356 -4.25 22.38 15.48
C LYS A 356 -3.53 21.23 16.17
N GLN A 357 -3.71 21.09 17.48
CA GLN A 357 -3.01 20.09 18.30
C GLN A 357 -3.17 18.64 17.81
N ASP A 358 -4.26 18.35 17.09
CA ASP A 358 -4.52 17.04 16.48
C ASP A 358 -3.68 16.77 15.20
N CYS A 359 -3.00 17.76 14.63
CA CYS A 359 -2.15 17.62 13.43
C CYS A 359 -0.73 17.15 13.77
N THR A 360 -0.62 16.05 14.51
CA THR A 360 0.66 15.40 14.75
C THR A 360 1.19 14.72 13.50
N ILE A 361 2.51 14.56 13.38
CA ILE A 361 3.17 13.82 12.28
C ILE A 361 2.54 12.44 12.06
N GLY A 362 2.22 11.71 13.12
CA GLY A 362 1.58 10.39 13.01
C GLY A 362 0.19 10.43 12.38
N ASN A 363 -0.60 11.49 12.64
CA ASN A 363 -1.90 11.69 12.00
C ASN A 363 -1.75 12.14 10.54
N LEU A 364 -0.71 12.91 10.24
CA LEU A 364 -0.39 13.29 8.86
C LEU A 364 0.11 12.10 8.04
N GLU A 365 0.81 11.13 8.63
CA GLU A 365 1.16 9.88 7.93
C GLU A 365 -0.08 9.13 7.40
N ARG A 366 -1.18 9.16 8.16
CA ARG A 366 -2.46 8.56 7.75
C ARG A 366 -3.07 9.28 6.55
N ASP A 367 -3.07 10.62 6.58
CA ASP A 367 -3.92 11.44 5.71
C ASP A 367 -3.15 12.18 4.59
N ALA A 368 -1.81 12.21 4.62
CA ALA A 368 -1.01 13.10 3.79
C ALA A 368 -0.10 12.38 2.76
N HIS A 369 0.38 13.18 1.81
CA HIS A 369 1.27 12.79 0.72
C HIS A 369 2.74 12.96 1.10
N ILE A 370 3.07 12.56 2.32
CA ILE A 370 4.38 12.77 2.92
C ILE A 370 5.09 11.43 3.04
N ILE A 371 6.38 11.41 2.68
CA ILE A 371 7.21 10.22 2.83
C ILE A 371 8.12 10.44 4.02
N PHE A 372 8.07 9.51 4.99
CA PHE A 372 8.95 9.53 6.16
C PHE A 372 10.14 8.62 5.92
N ASN A 373 11.34 9.18 6.11
CA ASN A 373 12.59 8.44 6.09
C ASN A 373 13.15 8.37 7.51
N PRO A 374 13.39 7.17 8.07
CA PRO A 374 13.95 7.05 9.41
C PRO A 374 15.38 7.61 9.43
N CYS A 375 15.70 8.44 10.43
CA CYS A 375 17.04 9.02 10.56
C CYS A 375 18.12 7.94 10.80
N ASN A 376 17.74 6.84 11.45
CA ASN A 376 18.56 5.65 11.64
C ASN A 376 17.66 4.42 11.89
N ALA A 377 18.23 3.21 11.83
CA ALA A 377 17.46 1.95 11.87
C ALA A 377 16.61 1.74 13.15
N ASN A 378 16.94 2.44 14.25
CA ASN A 378 16.27 2.36 15.54
C ASN A 378 15.68 3.71 15.98
N SER A 379 15.52 4.66 15.05
CA SER A 379 15.12 6.03 15.36
C SER A 379 13.61 6.14 15.60
N PHE A 380 13.23 6.90 16.62
CA PHE A 380 11.86 7.42 16.76
C PHE A 380 11.67 8.75 16.00
N GLU A 381 12.74 9.24 15.37
CA GLU A 381 12.78 10.44 14.55
C GLU A 381 12.92 10.11 13.07
N PHE A 382 12.25 10.93 12.26
CA PHE A 382 12.14 10.78 10.82
C PHE A 382 12.41 12.11 10.14
N THR A 383 13.01 12.09 8.96
CA THR A 383 12.98 13.25 8.07
C THR A 383 11.77 13.15 7.15
N ILE A 384 11.23 14.30 6.80
CA ILE A 384 10.19 14.43 5.79
C ILE A 384 10.87 14.52 4.42
N ASN A 385 10.41 13.70 3.48
CA ASN A 385 10.85 13.77 2.10
C ASN A 385 9.66 13.99 1.16
N MET A 386 9.70 15.08 0.40
CA MET A 386 8.74 15.39 -0.66
C MET A 386 9.41 15.30 -2.02
N PRO A 387 8.87 14.51 -2.96
CA PRO A 387 9.25 14.60 -4.37
C PRO A 387 9.20 16.04 -4.86
N PHE A 388 10.08 16.41 -5.80
CA PHE A 388 10.11 17.77 -6.35
C PHE A 388 8.77 18.15 -7.00
N PHE A 389 8.09 17.20 -7.63
CA PHE A 389 6.71 17.40 -8.10
C PHE A 389 5.76 17.91 -7.01
N PHE A 390 5.86 17.38 -5.79
CA PHE A 390 5.02 17.84 -4.68
C PHE A 390 5.44 19.22 -4.23
N ILE A 391 6.74 19.53 -4.20
CA ILE A 391 7.24 20.88 -3.90
C ILE A 391 6.67 21.91 -4.89
N CYS A 392 6.65 21.60 -6.20
CA CYS A 392 6.04 22.47 -7.20
C CYS A 392 4.54 22.67 -6.96
N ILE A 393 3.79 21.59 -6.67
CA ILE A 393 2.36 21.65 -6.33
C ILE A 393 2.13 22.50 -5.07
N TYR A 394 3.02 22.41 -4.08
CA TYR A 394 2.96 23.24 -2.88
C TYR A 394 3.17 24.71 -3.22
N ASN A 395 4.17 25.02 -4.05
CA ASN A 395 4.45 26.39 -4.47
C ASN A 395 3.33 27.01 -5.31
N ASP A 396 2.60 26.20 -6.10
CA ASP A 396 1.47 26.68 -6.90
C ASP A 396 0.39 27.37 -6.03
N ILE A 397 0.19 26.90 -4.79
CA ILE A 397 -0.74 27.48 -3.82
C ILE A 397 -0.06 28.46 -2.87
N LEU A 398 1.07 28.08 -2.26
CA LEU A 398 1.74 28.86 -1.22
C LEU A 398 2.49 30.09 -1.76
N LYS A 399 2.76 30.15 -3.07
CA LYS A 399 3.46 31.25 -3.75
C LYS A 399 4.78 31.67 -3.08
N ILE A 400 5.54 30.68 -2.58
CA ILE A 400 6.80 30.91 -1.85
C ILE A 400 7.85 31.54 -2.78
N VAL A 401 7.88 31.13 -4.04
CA VAL A 401 8.65 31.78 -5.09
C VAL A 401 7.74 32.28 -6.20
N ASN A 402 8.04 33.48 -6.70
CA ASN A 402 7.25 34.17 -7.74
C ASN A 402 7.37 33.55 -9.15
N ARG A 403 8.25 32.56 -9.36
CA ARG A 403 8.44 31.88 -10.65
C ARG A 403 7.74 30.53 -10.65
N GLU A 404 7.20 30.15 -11.81
CA GLU A 404 6.82 28.76 -12.11
C GLU A 404 8.06 27.87 -11.94
N LEU A 405 8.08 27.06 -10.88
CA LEU A 405 9.18 26.14 -10.55
C LEU A 405 9.28 24.99 -11.58
N ASP A 406 8.31 24.87 -12.47
CA ASP A 406 8.19 23.86 -13.51
C ASP A 406 8.68 24.31 -14.89
N ASP A 407 9.06 25.59 -15.07
CA ASP A 407 9.72 26.09 -16.29
C ASP A 407 11.25 25.96 -16.17
N VAL A 408 11.74 24.72 -16.16
CA VAL A 408 13.17 24.41 -15.84
C VAL A 408 13.88 23.60 -16.93
N PHE A 409 13.16 22.93 -17.83
CA PHE A 409 13.74 21.97 -18.78
C PHE A 409 14.01 22.50 -20.19
#